data_AF-A0A9P1E7D8-F1
#
_entry.id   AF-A0A9P1E7D8-F1
#
_cell.length_a   1.000
_cell.length_b   1.000
_cell.length_c   1.000
_cell.angle_alpha   90.00
_cell.angle_beta   90.00
_cell.angle_gamma   90.00
#
_symmetry.space_group_name_H-M   'P 1'
#
loop_
_entity.id
_entity.type
_entity.pdbx_description
1 polymer ?
#
loop_
_entity_poly.entity_id
_entity_poly.type
_entity_poly.pdbx_seq_one_letter_code
_entity_poly.pdbx_strand_id
1 'polypeptide(L)'
;MRASILLPSWEVVTEGVKNQIWEAIQLTFDVPNTHELRRRWISYAGNRWTGFKTFLTSSYIFGDRSGENPTEKYQWISAETWQEFVRSRKDPTFLERRKKAQEIQAHNDCPHILSRGGYDLLEKKLMAEKLKEYEEASQANPSLGLKAPSPIPRHVKWKQGRIR
;
A
#
# COMPACT_ATOMS: atom_id res chain seq x y z
N MET A 1 3.67 -23.25 -8.41
CA MET A 1 2.64 -22.82 -9.37
C MET A 1 2.49 -21.30 -9.34
N ARG A 2 2.09 -20.65 -10.44
CA ARG A 2 2.15 -19.19 -10.58
C ARG A 2 0.94 -18.66 -11.35
N ALA A 3 0.43 -17.49 -10.95
CA ALA A 3 -0.62 -16.80 -11.69
C ALA A 3 -0.04 -16.07 -12.91
N SER A 4 -0.76 -16.11 -14.03
CA SER A 4 -0.37 -15.42 -15.26
C SER A 4 -0.26 -13.90 -15.03
N ILE A 5 0.74 -13.26 -15.65
CA ILE A 5 0.95 -11.81 -15.56
C ILE A 5 -0.06 -11.02 -16.41
N LEU A 6 -0.76 -11.69 -17.33
CA LEU A 6 -1.76 -11.11 -18.22
C LEU A 6 -3.07 -10.78 -17.51
N LEU A 7 -3.37 -11.48 -16.42
CA LEU A 7 -4.58 -11.24 -15.65
C LEU A 7 -4.58 -9.80 -15.12
N PRO A 8 -5.70 -9.05 -15.23
CA PRO A 8 -5.72 -7.63 -14.87
C PRO A 8 -5.56 -7.42 -13.36
N SER A 9 -6.25 -8.23 -12.54
CA SER A 9 -6.23 -8.16 -11.07
C SER A 9 -6.12 -9.56 -10.44
N TRP A 10 -5.76 -9.60 -9.16
CA TRP A 10 -5.66 -10.84 -8.38
C TRP A 10 -7.02 -11.52 -8.15
N GLU A 11 -8.09 -10.73 -8.15
CA GLU A 11 -9.45 -11.22 -7.94
C GLU A 11 -9.90 -12.15 -9.07
N VAL A 12 -9.48 -11.86 -10.31
CA VAL A 12 -9.78 -12.66 -11.51
C VAL A 12 -9.00 -13.98 -11.55
N VAL A 13 -7.95 -14.14 -10.73
CA VAL A 13 -7.24 -15.41 -10.63
C VAL A 13 -8.19 -16.50 -10.13
N THR A 14 -8.26 -17.60 -10.88
CA THR A 14 -9.17 -18.70 -10.60
C THR A 14 -8.90 -19.33 -9.23
N GLU A 15 -9.94 -19.83 -8.58
CA GLU A 15 -9.81 -20.49 -7.29
C GLU A 15 -8.92 -21.74 -7.38
N GLY A 16 -8.90 -22.41 -8.54
CA GLY A 16 -7.99 -23.52 -8.82
C GLY A 16 -6.52 -23.13 -8.68
N VAL A 17 -6.10 -21.99 -9.25
CA VAL A 17 -4.72 -21.49 -9.11
C VAL A 17 -4.43 -21.08 -7.66
N LYS A 18 -5.41 -20.49 -6.95
CA LYS A 18 -5.26 -20.14 -5.53
C LYS A 18 -5.11 -21.39 -4.66
N ASN A 19 -5.87 -22.45 -4.93
CA ASN A 19 -5.76 -23.74 -4.25
C ASN A 19 -4.39 -24.36 -4.46
N GLN A 20 -3.92 -24.38 -5.71
CA GLN A 20 -2.58 -24.87 -6.05
C GLN A 20 -1.45 -24.11 -5.33
N ILE A 21 -1.60 -22.80 -5.16
CA ILE A 21 -0.65 -21.98 -4.38
C ILE A 21 -0.73 -22.36 -2.89
N TRP A 22 -1.94 -22.57 -2.36
CA TRP A 22 -2.14 -22.98 -0.98
C TRP A 22 -1.53 -24.35 -0.68
N GLU A 23 -1.80 -25.35 -1.54
CA GLU A 23 -1.22 -26.69 -1.44
C GLU A 23 0.31 -26.65 -1.47
N ALA A 24 0.91 -25.84 -2.35
CA ALA A 24 2.36 -25.68 -2.40
C ALA A 24 2.93 -25.07 -1.10
N ILE A 25 2.21 -24.13 -0.47
CA ILE A 25 2.59 -23.56 0.83
C ILE A 25 2.53 -24.64 1.91
N GLN A 26 1.46 -25.43 1.96
CA GLN A 26 1.30 -26.52 2.94
C GLN A 26 2.35 -27.63 2.77
N LEU A 27 2.79 -27.90 1.54
CA LEU A 27 3.88 -28.84 1.28
C LEU A 27 5.25 -28.31 1.74
N THR A 28 5.45 -26.99 1.67
CA THR A 28 6.74 -26.35 2.01
C THR A 28 6.84 -26.05 3.50
N PHE A 29 5.72 -25.70 4.13
CA PHE A 29 5.65 -25.24 5.52
C PHE A 29 4.57 -26.04 6.25
N ASP A 30 4.88 -26.49 7.47
CA ASP A 30 3.90 -27.11 8.36
C ASP A 30 2.93 -26.03 8.90
N VAL A 31 1.84 -25.82 8.17
CA VAL A 31 0.84 -24.78 8.45
C VAL A 31 -0.52 -25.43 8.63
N PRO A 32 -1.24 -25.12 9.73
CA PRO A 32 -2.61 -25.60 9.94
C PRO A 32 -3.54 -25.19 8.81
N ASN A 33 -4.32 -26.15 8.30
CA ASN A 33 -5.28 -25.92 7.21
C ASN A 33 -6.55 -25.22 7.72
N THR A 34 -6.42 -23.96 8.13
CA THR A 34 -7.54 -23.12 8.57
C THR A 34 -7.91 -22.11 7.48
N HIS A 35 -9.21 -21.82 7.39
CA HIS A 35 -9.73 -20.83 6.44
C HIS A 35 -9.07 -19.45 6.61
N GLU A 36 -8.84 -19.03 7.85
CA GLU A 36 -8.25 -17.71 8.15
C GLU A 36 -6.79 -17.58 7.72
N LEU A 37 -5.98 -18.63 7.95
CA LEU A 37 -4.60 -18.65 7.47
C LEU A 37 -4.57 -18.68 5.95
N ARG A 38 -5.36 -19.56 5.32
CA ARG A 38 -5.47 -19.62 3.85
C ARG A 38 -5.79 -18.23 3.28
N ARG A 39 -6.80 -17.55 3.82
CA ARG A 39 -7.19 -16.20 3.39
C ARG A 39 -6.03 -15.21 3.46
N ARG A 40 -5.28 -15.18 4.58
CA ARG A 40 -4.12 -14.29 4.75
C ARG A 40 -2.99 -14.63 3.77
N TRP A 41 -2.67 -15.90 3.61
CA TRP A 41 -1.60 -16.36 2.73
C TRP A 41 -1.91 -16.09 1.25
N ILE A 42 -3.15 -16.33 0.82
CA ILE A 42 -3.60 -16.02 -0.54
C ILE A 42 -3.62 -14.51 -0.79
N SER A 43 -4.04 -13.71 0.19
CA SER A 43 -3.94 -12.25 0.11
C SER A 43 -2.47 -11.80 -0.03
N TYR A 44 -1.58 -12.36 0.78
CA TYR A 44 -0.15 -12.09 0.71
C TYR A 44 0.46 -12.49 -0.65
N ALA A 45 0.10 -13.66 -1.18
CA ALA A 45 0.51 -14.10 -2.51
C ALA A 45 0.03 -13.12 -3.60
N GLY A 46 -1.21 -12.62 -3.49
CA GLY A 46 -1.74 -11.60 -4.40
C GLY A 46 -0.98 -10.28 -4.35
N ASN A 47 -0.59 -9.84 -3.15
CA ASN A 47 0.26 -8.66 -2.99
C ASN A 47 1.64 -8.87 -3.62
N ARG A 48 2.25 -10.05 -3.46
CA ARG A 48 3.54 -10.39 -4.07
C ARG A 48 3.44 -10.48 -5.60
N TRP A 49 2.39 -11.06 -6.14
CA TRP A 49 2.12 -11.10 -7.58
C TRP A 49 1.93 -9.69 -8.16
N THR A 50 1.18 -8.83 -7.47
CA THR A 50 0.99 -7.43 -7.87
C THR A 50 2.30 -6.66 -7.85
N GLY A 51 3.09 -6.81 -6.77
CA GLY A 51 4.42 -6.24 -6.66
C GLY A 51 5.37 -6.73 -7.76
N PHE A 52 5.29 -8.01 -8.13
CA PHE A 52 6.07 -8.57 -9.24
C PHE A 52 5.73 -7.91 -10.59
N LYS A 53 4.43 -7.71 -10.89
CA LYS A 53 4.01 -6.97 -12.10
C LYS A 53 4.51 -5.53 -12.09
N THR A 54 4.47 -4.87 -10.94
CA THR A 54 5.01 -3.51 -10.76
C THR A 54 6.52 -3.48 -10.98
N PHE A 55 7.26 -4.46 -10.47
CA PHE A 55 8.70 -4.62 -10.70
C PHE A 55 9.00 -4.79 -12.20
N LEU A 56 8.30 -5.69 -12.89
CA LEU A 56 8.48 -5.88 -14.34
C LEU A 56 8.23 -4.59 -15.11
N THR A 57 7.17 -3.86 -14.77
CA THR A 57 6.81 -2.60 -15.43
C THR A 57 7.85 -1.51 -15.17
N SER A 58 8.27 -1.35 -13.92
CA SER A 58 9.21 -0.29 -13.53
C SER A 58 10.64 -0.56 -14.00
N SER A 59 11.09 -1.82 -14.02
CA SER A 59 12.48 -2.16 -14.36
C SER A 59 12.68 -2.44 -15.84
N TYR A 60 11.82 -3.28 -16.45
CA TYR A 60 12.03 -3.79 -17.81
C TYR A 60 11.28 -3.02 -18.90
N ILE A 61 10.25 -2.23 -18.54
CA ILE A 61 9.49 -1.44 -19.53
C ILE A 61 9.89 0.03 -19.48
N PHE A 62 9.91 0.63 -18.28
CA PHE A 62 10.12 2.08 -18.11
C PHE A 62 11.36 2.46 -17.27
N GLY A 63 12.22 1.51 -16.95
CA GLY A 63 13.41 1.75 -16.12
C GLY A 63 14.69 1.33 -16.83
N ASP A 64 15.76 1.20 -16.05
CA ASP A 64 17.13 1.08 -16.57
C ASP A 64 17.37 -0.20 -17.39
N ARG A 65 16.54 -1.23 -17.21
CA ARG A 65 16.59 -2.49 -17.96
C ARG A 65 15.65 -2.48 -19.17
N SER A 66 15.19 -1.30 -19.60
CA SER A 66 14.37 -1.15 -20.80
C SER A 66 15.17 -1.65 -22.01
N GLY A 67 14.76 -2.79 -22.57
CA GLY A 67 15.45 -3.46 -23.69
C GLY A 67 15.96 -4.84 -23.34
N GLU A 68 16.15 -5.16 -22.06
CA GLU A 68 16.40 -6.53 -21.63
C GLU A 68 15.13 -7.36 -21.71
N ASN A 69 15.29 -8.66 -22.03
CA ASN A 69 14.18 -9.58 -22.02
C ASN A 69 14.10 -10.33 -20.67
N PRO A 70 13.07 -10.10 -19.84
CA PRO A 70 12.93 -10.78 -18.55
C PRO A 70 12.71 -12.29 -18.69
N THR A 71 12.41 -12.82 -19.88
CA THR A 71 12.19 -14.26 -20.09
C THR A 71 13.42 -15.11 -19.82
N GLU A 72 14.64 -14.56 -19.92
CA GLU A 72 15.87 -15.30 -19.58
C GLU A 72 15.92 -15.65 -18.08
N LYS A 73 15.55 -14.68 -17.24
CA LYS A 73 15.50 -14.84 -15.78
C LYS A 73 14.24 -15.57 -15.33
N TYR A 74 13.12 -15.30 -15.99
CA TYR A 74 11.81 -15.84 -15.66
C TYR A 74 11.34 -16.75 -16.80
N GLN A 75 11.97 -17.92 -16.92
CA GLN A 75 11.73 -18.90 -17.99
C GLN A 75 10.27 -19.36 -18.11
N TRP A 76 9.47 -19.19 -17.05
CA TRP A 76 8.04 -19.50 -17.05
C TRP A 76 7.17 -18.44 -17.74
N ILE A 77 7.74 -17.30 -18.11
CA ILE A 77 7.09 -16.27 -18.92
C ILE A 77 7.50 -16.53 -20.38
N SER A 78 6.55 -16.88 -21.24
CA SER A 78 6.84 -17.00 -22.67
C SER A 78 7.09 -15.63 -23.30
N ALA A 79 7.85 -15.58 -24.39
CA ALA A 79 8.09 -14.35 -25.13
C ALA A 79 6.77 -13.69 -25.58
N GLU A 80 5.79 -14.49 -25.98
CA GLU A 80 4.44 -14.05 -26.34
C GLU A 80 3.72 -13.40 -25.15
N THR A 81 3.71 -14.08 -23.99
CA THR A 81 3.13 -13.55 -22.74
C THR A 81 3.77 -12.22 -22.35
N TRP A 82 5.09 -12.12 -22.52
CA TRP A 82 5.80 -10.87 -22.24
C TRP A 82 5.39 -9.75 -23.20
N GLN A 83 5.30 -10.02 -24.51
CA GLN A 83 4.89 -9.04 -25.50
C GLN A 83 3.47 -8.53 -25.26
N GLU A 84 2.52 -9.41 -24.96
CA GLU A 84 1.15 -9.03 -24.59
C GLU A 84 1.13 -8.17 -23.33
N PHE A 85 1.93 -8.53 -22.32
CA PHE A 85 2.06 -7.72 -21.13
C PHE A 85 2.61 -6.33 -21.45
N VAL A 86 3.66 -6.22 -22.29
CA VAL A 86 4.19 -4.93 -22.73
C VAL A 86 3.14 -4.10 -23.47
N ARG A 87 2.35 -4.71 -24.36
CA ARG A 87 1.23 -4.05 -25.03
C ARG A 87 0.23 -3.48 -24.02
N SER A 88 -0.15 -4.27 -23.01
CA SER A 88 -1.08 -3.81 -21.95
C SER A 88 -0.54 -2.61 -21.14
N ARG A 89 0.79 -2.45 -21.05
CA ARG A 89 1.42 -1.32 -20.34
C ARG A 89 1.70 -0.12 -21.22
N LYS A 90 1.70 -0.30 -22.54
CA LYS A 90 1.78 0.79 -23.53
C LYS A 90 0.40 1.32 -23.93
N ASP A 91 -0.67 0.69 -23.46
CA ASP A 91 -2.03 1.17 -23.65
C ASP A 91 -2.20 2.61 -23.12
N PRO A 92 -2.82 3.53 -23.89
CA PRO A 92 -3.00 4.92 -23.49
C PRO A 92 -3.68 5.07 -22.12
N THR A 93 -4.70 4.26 -21.83
CA THR A 93 -5.43 4.34 -20.56
C THR A 93 -4.53 3.98 -19.37
N PHE A 94 -3.62 3.02 -19.58
CA PHE A 94 -2.63 2.65 -18.57
C PHE A 94 -1.62 3.79 -18.35
N LEU A 95 -1.12 4.38 -19.43
CA LEU A 95 -0.13 5.46 -19.39
C LEU A 95 -0.69 6.71 -18.70
N GLU A 96 -1.94 7.09 -18.98
CA GLU A 96 -2.62 8.20 -18.31
C GLU A 96 -2.74 7.95 -16.80
N ARG A 97 -3.20 6.77 -16.39
CA ARG A 97 -3.29 6.40 -14.97
C ARG A 97 -1.92 6.41 -14.30
N ARG A 98 -0.88 5.92 -14.98
CA ARG A 98 0.51 5.95 -14.48
C ARG A 98 0.99 7.39 -14.31
N LYS A 99 0.81 8.25 -15.31
CA LYS A 99 1.24 9.65 -15.27
C LYS A 99 0.58 10.39 -14.12
N LYS A 100 -0.74 10.25 -13.96
CA LYS A 100 -1.48 10.83 -12.83
C LYS A 100 -0.93 10.37 -11.47
N ALA A 101 -0.63 9.07 -11.33
CA ALA A 101 -0.04 8.55 -10.10
C ALA A 101 1.37 9.11 -9.83
N GLN A 102 2.18 9.30 -10.89
CA GLN A 102 3.51 9.91 -10.78
C GLN A 102 3.42 11.40 -10.40
N GLU A 103 2.47 12.15 -10.97
CA GLU A 103 2.21 13.55 -10.61
C GLU A 103 1.82 13.66 -9.13
N ILE A 104 0.89 12.82 -8.66
CA ILE A 104 0.51 12.78 -7.23
C ILE A 104 1.73 12.48 -6.35
N GLN A 105 2.56 11.52 -6.76
CA GLN A 105 3.76 11.14 -6.00
C GLN A 105 4.83 12.23 -6.00
N ALA A 106 4.97 12.99 -7.09
CA ALA A 106 5.92 14.11 -7.19
C ALA A 106 5.56 15.25 -6.23
N HIS A 107 4.26 15.44 -5.95
CA HIS A 107 3.75 16.40 -4.97
C HIS A 107 3.65 15.84 -3.53
N ASN A 108 4.23 14.67 -3.27
CA ASN A 108 4.23 14.06 -1.94
C ASN A 108 5.43 14.53 -1.10
N ASP A 109 5.34 15.74 -0.55
CA ASP A 109 6.41 16.37 0.25
C ASP A 109 6.70 15.66 1.59
N CYS A 110 5.74 14.85 2.09
CA CYS A 110 5.82 14.17 3.38
C CYS A 110 5.56 12.66 3.22
N PRO A 111 6.54 11.88 2.69
CA PRO A 111 6.34 10.45 2.37
C PRO A 111 6.16 9.57 3.62
N HIS A 112 6.72 9.99 4.75
CA HIS A 112 6.58 9.30 6.03
C HIS A 112 5.36 9.87 6.78
N ILE A 113 4.44 8.98 7.16
CA ILE A 113 3.26 9.37 7.92
C ILE A 113 3.21 8.54 9.21
N LEU A 114 3.43 9.20 10.36
CA LEU A 114 3.29 8.58 11.69
C LEU A 114 1.84 8.42 12.14
N SER A 115 0.85 8.81 11.34
CA SER A 115 -0.59 8.70 11.60
C SER A 115 -1.35 8.65 10.26
N ARG A 116 -2.65 8.34 10.19
CA ARG A 116 -3.40 8.29 8.90
C ARG A 116 -3.43 9.62 8.11
N GLY A 117 -3.14 10.76 8.74
CA GLY A 117 -3.12 12.08 8.08
C GLY A 117 -1.92 12.96 8.42
N GLY A 118 -0.82 12.37 8.92
CA GLY A 118 0.40 13.12 9.24
C GLY A 118 0.35 13.88 10.56
N TYR A 119 1.42 14.63 10.83
CA TYR A 119 1.50 15.48 12.03
C TYR A 119 0.50 16.62 11.99
N ASP A 120 0.27 17.22 10.83
CA ASP A 120 -0.60 18.40 10.70
C ASP A 120 -2.06 18.07 11.04
N LEU A 121 -2.58 16.94 10.54
CA LEU A 121 -3.93 16.51 10.89
C LEU A 121 -4.01 16.06 12.36
N LEU A 122 -2.99 15.38 12.86
CA LEU A 122 -2.93 14.94 14.25
C LEU A 122 -2.89 16.14 15.22
N GLU A 123 -2.10 17.16 14.90
CA GLU A 123 -1.97 18.38 15.69
C GLU A 123 -3.26 19.19 15.69
N LYS A 124 -3.94 19.33 14.54
CA LYS A 124 -5.26 19.95 14.47
C LYS A 124 -6.28 19.25 15.37
N LYS A 125 -6.31 17.91 15.37
CA LYS A 125 -7.21 17.13 16.23
C LYS A 125 -6.90 17.32 17.71
N LEU A 126 -5.63 17.18 18.09
CA LEU A 126 -5.19 17.33 19.48
C LEU A 126 -5.40 18.76 20.00
N MET A 127 -5.20 19.78 19.16
CA MET A 127 -5.50 21.17 19.52
C MET A 127 -7.00 21.40 19.70
N ALA A 128 -7.84 20.81 18.85
CA ALA A 128 -9.30 20.92 18.98
C ALA A 128 -9.83 20.24 20.26
N GLU A 129 -9.32 19.06 20.59
CA GLU A 129 -9.63 18.37 21.86
C GLU A 129 -9.19 19.22 23.06
N LYS A 130 -7.96 19.73 23.04
CA LYS A 130 -7.43 20.60 24.10
C LYS A 130 -8.21 21.90 24.24
N LEU A 131 -8.71 22.47 23.15
CA LEU A 131 -9.55 23.68 23.17
C LEU A 131 -10.89 23.37 23.85
N LYS A 132 -11.51 22.24 23.52
CA LYS A 132 -12.77 21.80 24.12
C LYS A 132 -12.63 21.58 25.63
N GLU A 133 -11.59 20.88 26.06
CA GLU A 133 -11.28 20.68 27.49
C GLU A 133 -11.07 22.02 28.21
N TYR A 134 -10.43 22.98 27.53
CA TYR A 134 -10.21 24.32 28.08
C TYR A 134 -11.50 25.12 28.23
N GLU A 135 -12.40 25.06 27.25
CA GLU A 135 -13.73 25.67 27.32
C GLU A 135 -14.56 25.08 28.47
N GLU A 136 -14.60 23.75 28.59
CA GLU A 136 -15.29 23.06 29.69
C GLU A 136 -14.71 23.46 31.07
N ALA A 137 -13.39 23.51 31.20
CA ALA A 137 -12.72 23.93 32.43
C ALA A 137 -12.98 25.41 32.78
N SER A 138 -13.05 26.28 31.77
CA SER A 138 -13.35 27.71 31.96
C SER A 138 -14.80 27.94 32.42
N GLN A 139 -15.74 27.14 31.91
CA GLN A 139 -17.15 27.17 32.37
C GLN A 139 -17.27 26.70 33.81
N ALA A 140 -16.48 25.70 34.22
CA ALA A 140 -16.47 25.18 35.59
C ALA A 140 -15.77 26.10 36.59
N ASN A 141 -14.75 26.87 36.17
CA ASN A 141 -14.00 27.79 37.03
C ASN A 141 -13.75 29.14 36.33
N PRO A 142 -14.68 30.10 36.45
CA PRO A 142 -14.63 31.41 35.76
C PRO A 142 -13.43 32.29 36.13
N SER A 143 -12.70 31.96 37.21
CA SER A 143 -11.51 32.68 37.67
C SER A 143 -10.25 32.36 36.84
N LEU A 144 -10.24 31.28 36.04
CA LEU A 144 -9.17 31.01 35.08
C LEU A 144 -9.40 31.89 33.84
N GLY A 145 -8.80 33.08 33.80
CA GLY A 145 -8.88 33.94 32.62
C GLY A 145 -8.51 33.22 31.32
N LEU A 146 -9.22 33.52 30.22
CA LEU A 146 -9.06 32.93 28.89
C LEU A 146 -7.65 33.20 28.32
N LYS A 147 -6.73 32.27 28.51
CA LYS A 147 -5.43 32.22 27.82
C LYS A 147 -5.50 31.17 26.72
N ALA A 148 -4.93 31.49 25.57
CA ALA A 148 -4.83 30.53 24.47
C ALA A 148 -4.08 29.26 24.95
N PRO A 149 -4.59 28.05 24.66
CA PRO A 149 -3.97 26.81 25.08
C PRO A 149 -2.58 26.67 24.44
N SER A 150 -1.61 26.19 25.23
CA SER A 150 -0.23 25.99 24.75
C SER A 150 -0.21 24.98 23.58
N PRO A 151 0.77 25.09 22.65
CA PRO A 151 0.95 24.09 21.59
C PRO A 151 1.11 22.66 22.12
N ILE A 152 0.73 21.67 21.31
CA ILE A 152 0.82 20.25 21.71
C ILE A 152 2.29 19.80 21.76
N PRO A 153 2.77 19.26 22.90
CA PRO A 153 4.13 18.77 23.00
C PRO A 153 4.43 17.63 22.01
N ARG A 154 5.64 17.63 21.44
CA ARG A 154 6.07 16.63 20.44
C ARG A 154 5.92 15.18 20.91
N HIS A 155 6.21 14.89 22.17
CA HIS A 155 6.11 13.54 22.71
C HIS A 155 4.66 13.02 22.77
N VAL A 156 3.67 13.91 22.91
CA VAL A 156 2.24 13.56 22.85
C VAL A 156 1.85 13.20 21.42
N LYS A 157 2.28 14.02 20.44
CA LYS A 157 2.10 13.73 19.01
C LYS A 157 2.71 12.37 18.63
N TRP A 158 3.85 12.01 19.23
CA TRP A 158 4.50 10.71 19.02
C TRP A 158 3.72 9.52 19.59
N LYS A 159 3.22 9.63 20.82
CA LYS A 159 2.38 8.59 21.44
C LYS A 159 1.11 8.38 20.63
N GLN A 160 0.41 9.47 20.31
CA GLN A 160 -0.90 9.40 19.66
C GLN A 160 -0.84 8.96 18.20
N GLY A 161 0.24 9.29 17.48
CA GLY A 161 0.41 8.82 16.10
C GLY A 161 0.53 7.29 16.00
N ARG A 162 1.10 6.63 17.02
CA ARG A 162 1.38 5.18 17.00
C ARG A 162 0.24 4.30 17.49
N ILE A 163 -0.75 4.88 18.17
CA ILE A 163 -1.93 4.15 18.63
C ILE A 163 -2.85 3.96 17.42
N ARG A 164 -3.04 2.71 17.01
CA ARG A 164 -3.90 2.30 15.88
C ARG A 164 -5.34 2.09 16.32
#